data_AF-A0A1Q9AIG6-F1
#
_entry.id   AF-A0A1Q9AIG6-F1
#
_cell.length_a   1.000
_cell.length_b   1.000
_cell.length_c   1.000
_cell.angle_alpha   90.00
_cell.angle_beta   90.00
_cell.angle_gamma   90.00
#
_symmetry.space_group_name_H-M   'P 1'
#
loop_
_entity.id
_entity.type
_entity.pdbx_description
1 polymer ?
#
loop_
_entity_poly.entity_id
_entity_poly.type
_entity_poly.pdbx_seq_one_letter_code
_entity_poly.pdbx_strand_id
1 'polypeptide(L)' 'MTDSLSPDLEKALDAFRADHPQLTDRQAALTEILTRYFSANGYLPSHQEGKRPEELDATNDD' A
#
# COMPACT_ATOMS: atom_id res chain seq x y z
N MET A 1 6.70 10.26 17.31
CA MET A 1 8.04 10.55 16.78
C MET A 1 8.36 9.42 15.83
N THR A 2 8.49 9.68 14.54
CA THR A 2 8.96 8.64 13.60
C THR A 2 10.47 8.55 13.75
N ASP A 3 10.95 7.43 14.30
CA ASP A 3 12.36 7.07 14.28
C ASP A 3 12.92 7.27 12.86
N SER A 4 14.09 7.90 12.77
CA SER A 4 14.82 7.99 11.51
C SER A 4 15.13 6.58 11.03
N LEU A 5 14.95 6.32 9.73
CA LEU A 5 15.33 5.03 9.17
C LEU A 5 16.86 4.92 9.18
N SER A 6 17.36 3.71 8.95
CA SER A 6 18.78 3.52 8.68
C SER A 6 19.23 4.43 7.52
N PRO A 7 20.48 4.95 7.54
CA PRO A 7 20.97 5.90 6.54
C PRO A 7 20.76 5.45 5.08
N ASP A 8 20.92 4.15 4.81
CA ASP A 8 20.72 3.58 3.47
C ASP A 8 19.25 3.68 3.00
N LEU A 9 18.29 3.53 3.91
CA LEU A 9 16.87 3.65 3.62
C LEU A 9 16.45 5.10 3.41
N GLU A 10 16.99 6.05 4.19
CA GLU A 10 16.73 7.47 3.93
C GLU A 10 17.30 7.88 2.56
N LYS A 11 18.50 7.42 2.22
CA LYS A 11 19.10 7.67 0.89
C LYS A 11 18.26 7.07 -0.25
N ALA A 12 17.76 5.85 -0.08
CA ALA A 12 16.88 5.22 -1.07
C ALA A 12 15.55 5.97 -1.19
N LEU A 13 15.00 6.46 -0.07
CA LEU A 13 13.77 7.24 -0.04
C LEU A 13 13.94 8.61 -0.72
N ASP A 14 15.07 9.28 -0.51
CA ASP A 14 15.38 10.53 -1.20
C ASP A 14 15.61 10.33 -2.70
N ALA A 15 16.28 9.25 -3.12
CA ALA A 15 16.40 8.90 -4.53
C ALA A 15 15.03 8.66 -5.17
N PHE A 16 14.16 7.90 -4.48
CA PHE A 16 12.79 7.68 -4.94
C PHE A 16 12.00 9.00 -5.05
N ARG A 17 12.14 9.92 -4.10
CA ARG A 17 11.49 11.24 -4.15
C ARG A 17 12.01 12.11 -5.30
N ALA A 18 13.30 12.00 -5.64
CA ALA A 18 13.86 12.72 -6.78
C ALA A 18 13.24 12.27 -8.11
N ASP A 19 12.93 10.97 -8.23
CA ASP A 19 12.26 10.39 -9.41
C ASP A 19 10.73 10.63 -9.41
N HIS A 20 10.16 10.99 -8.27
CA HIS A 20 8.73 11.22 -8.06
C HIS A 20 8.44 12.62 -7.47
N PRO A 21 8.65 13.70 -8.24
CA PRO A 21 8.54 15.08 -7.75
C PRO A 21 7.14 15.47 -7.25
N GLN A 22 6.10 14.71 -7.61
CA GLN A 22 4.74 14.88 -7.09
C GLN A 22 4.58 14.47 -5.62
N LEU A 23 5.54 13.73 -5.05
CA LEU A 23 5.53 13.28 -3.65
C LEU A 23 6.31 14.28 -2.79
N THR A 24 5.60 15.28 -2.27
CA THR A 24 6.18 16.44 -1.60
C THR A 24 6.82 16.14 -0.24
N ASP A 25 6.33 15.13 0.47
CA ASP A 25 6.82 14.78 1.80
C ASP A 25 7.25 13.30 1.93
N ARG A 26 8.03 13.05 3.00
CA ARG A 26 8.57 11.73 3.32
C ARG A 26 7.47 10.67 3.52
N GLN A 27 6.34 11.08 4.08
CA GLN A 27 5.24 10.18 4.40
C GLN A 27 4.46 9.78 3.15
N ALA A 28 4.25 10.70 2.21
CA ALA A 28 3.66 10.45 0.91
C ALA A 28 4.51 9.48 0.10
N ALA A 29 5.84 9.66 0.12
CA ALA A 29 6.78 8.73 -0.53
C ALA A 29 6.70 7.31 0.06
N LEU A 30 6.72 7.19 1.39
CA LEU A 30 6.57 5.89 2.05
C LEU A 30 5.22 5.23 1.77
N THR A 31 4.14 6.01 1.79
CA THR A 31 2.78 5.52 1.53
C THR A 31 2.67 4.97 0.11
N GLU A 32 3.21 5.69 -0.87
CA GLU A 32 3.22 5.27 -2.28
C GLU A 32 4.02 3.97 -2.47
N ILE A 33 5.22 3.88 -1.88
CA ILE A 33 6.06 2.66 -1.93
C ILE A 33 5.30 1.46 -1.37
N LEU A 34 4.70 1.60 -0.19
CA LEU A 34 3.94 0.54 0.46
C LEU A 34 2.70 0.17 -0.35
N THR A 35 1.97 1.15 -0.88
CA THR A 35 0.77 0.92 -1.70
C THR A 35 1.10 0.11 -2.95
N ARG A 36 2.19 0.47 -3.65
CA ARG A 36 2.65 -0.27 -4.84
C ARG A 36 3.08 -1.68 -4.48
N TYR A 37 3.86 -1.84 -3.42
CA TYR A 37 4.31 -3.15 -2.96
C TYR A 37 3.12 -4.05 -2.64
N PHE A 38 2.14 -3.55 -1.88
CA PHE A 38 0.95 -4.31 -1.51
C PHE A 38 0.03 -4.62 -2.68
N SER A 39 -0.10 -3.70 -3.64
CA SER A 39 -0.89 -3.94 -4.85
C SER A 39 -0.24 -5.00 -5.76
N ALA A 40 1.09 -4.99 -5.87
CA ALA A 40 1.83 -5.92 -6.73
C ALA A 40 2.02 -7.31 -6.12
N ASN A 41 2.17 -7.40 -4.79
CA ASN A 41 2.45 -8.66 -4.09
C ASN A 41 1.20 -9.29 -3.46
N GLY A 42 0.05 -8.61 -3.55
CA GLY A 42 -1.18 -9.01 -2.88
C GLY A 42 -1.10 -8.69 -1.38
N TYR A 43 -1.93 -7.76 -0.94
CA TYR A 43 -2.19 -7.55 0.47
C TYR A 43 -3.67 -7.81 0.71
N LEU A 44 -3.97 -8.99 1.24
CA LEU A 44 -5.26 -9.23 1.86
C LEU A 44 -5.22 -8.55 3.23
N PRO A 45 -5.92 -7.42 3.46
CA PRO A 45 -6.21 -7.02 4.82
C PRO A 45 -6.88 -8.20 5.53
N SER A 46 -6.46 -8.50 6.75
CA SER A 46 -6.90 -9.66 7.53
C SER A 46 -8.42 -9.74 7.78
N HIS A 47 -9.18 -8.76 7.33
CA HIS A 47 -10.64 -8.64 7.45
C HIS A 47 -11.40 -8.72 6.13
N GLN A 48 -10.77 -9.08 5.01
CA GLN A 48 -11.53 -9.58 3.86
C GLN A 48 -11.81 -11.07 4.07
N GLU A 49 -12.94 -11.35 4.71
CA GLU A 49 -13.59 -12.65 4.55
C GLU A 49 -14.02 -12.73 3.07
N GLY A 50 -13.29 -13.51 2.29
CA GLY A 50 -13.74 -13.83 0.94
C GLY A 50 -15.10 -14.48 1.05
N LYS A 51 -16.15 -13.79 0.61
CA LYS A 51 -17.48 -14.40 0.47
C LYS A 51 -17.30 -15.62 -0.43
N ARG A 52 -17.64 -16.80 0.10
CA ARG A 52 -17.64 -18.00 -0.72
C ARG A 52 -18.69 -17.83 -1.83
N PRO A 53 -18.53 -18.48 -2.99
CA PRO A 53 -19.51 -18.40 -4.06
C PRO A 53 -20.95 -18.70 -3.59
N GLU A 54 -21.12 -19.60 -2.61
CA GLU A 54 -22.41 -19.88 -1.97
C GLU A 54 -23.02 -18.70 -1.17
N GLU A 55 -22.24 -17.68 -0.79
CA GLU A 55 -22.68 -16.48 -0.08
C GLU A 55 -22.90 -15.28 -1.03
N LEU A 56 -22.52 -15.46 -2.31
CA LEU A 56 -22.87 -14.58 -3.42
C LEU A 56 -24.24 -14.93 -4.01
N ASP A 57 -25.04 -15.73 -3.29
CA ASP A 57 -26.47 -15.91 -3.54
C ASP A 57 -27.17 -14.58 -3.23
N ALA A 58 -26.95 -13.63 -4.13
CA ALA A 58 -27.80 -12.50 -4.33
C ALA A 58 -29.18 -13.11 -4.57
N THR A 59 -30.05 -12.95 -3.58
CA THR A 59 -31.47 -12.68 -3.78
C THR A 59 -31.61 -11.69 -4.94
N ASN A 60 -31.60 -12.23 -6.14
CA ASN A 60 -32.03 -11.63 -7.38
C ASN A 60 -33.21 -12.47 -7.90
N ASP A 61 -33.99 -12.97 -6.93
CA ASP A 61 -35.27 -13.63 -7.15
C ASP A 61 -36.34 -12.61 -6.75
N ASP A 62 -36.99 -12.08 -7.79
CA ASP A 62 -38.07 -11.07 -7.92
C ASP A 62 -37.82 -9.58 -7.59
#